data_AF-A0A7L9UAI1-F1
#
_entry.id   AF-A0A7L9UAI1-F1
#
_cell.length_a   1.000
_cell.length_b   1.000
_cell.length_c   1.000
_cell.angle_alpha   90.00
_cell.angle_beta   90.00
_cell.angle_gamma   90.00
#
_symmetry.space_group_name_H-M   'P 1'
#
loop_
_entity.id
_entity.type
_entity.pdbx_description
1 polymer ?
#
loop_
_entity_poly.entity_id
_entity_poly.type
_entity_poly.pdbx_seq_one_letter_code
_entity_poly.pdbx_strand_id
1 'polypeptide(L)' 'MGALRARFEAQSRKAQAYYAVMHAVRSIVGSDEAASSWMESPQAALEGQTPAQLIAAGREDAVLEQVQSLQAGR' A
#
# COMPACT_ATOMS: atom_id res chain seq x y z
N MET A 1 8.51 28.95 -2.55
CA MET A 1 7.38 28.28 -1.87
C MET A 1 6.93 26.99 -2.60
N GLY A 2 7.86 26.12 -3.04
CA GLY A 2 7.51 24.94 -3.86
C GLY A 2 7.89 23.60 -3.23
N ALA A 3 9.15 23.47 -2.78
CA ALA A 3 9.69 22.19 -2.31
C ALA A 3 9.04 21.66 -1.02
N LEU A 4 8.59 22.52 -0.11
CA LEU A 4 7.93 22.09 1.13
C LEU A 4 6.52 21.54 0.86
N ARG A 5 5.73 22.22 0.00
CA ARG A 5 4.39 21.76 -0.39
C ARG A 5 4.45 20.42 -1.11
N ALA A 6 5.36 20.27 -2.07
CA ALA A 6 5.54 19.00 -2.79
C ALA A 6 5.88 17.83 -1.85
N ARG A 7 6.70 18.07 -0.80
CA ARG A 7 7.00 17.06 0.23
C ARG A 7 5.79 16.72 1.10
N PHE A 8 5.01 17.72 1.52
CA PHE A 8 3.77 17.50 2.27
C PHE A 8 2.74 16.71 1.46
N GLU A 9 2.56 17.05 0.19
CA GLU A 9 1.66 16.33 -0.71
C GLU A 9 2.13 14.89 -0.90
N ALA A 10 3.43 14.66 -1.10
CA ALA A 10 3.99 13.31 -1.20
C ALA A 10 3.80 12.51 0.10
N GLN A 11 4.02 13.12 1.27
CA GLN A 11 3.80 12.47 2.56
C GLN A 11 2.31 12.14 2.77
N SER A 12 1.41 13.04 2.38
CA SER A 12 -0.03 12.82 2.46
C SER A 12 -0.48 11.67 1.57
N ARG A 13 -0.01 11.61 0.32
CA ARG A 13 -0.31 10.50 -0.61
C ARG A 13 0.15 9.16 -0.06
N LYS A 14 1.37 9.06 0.46
CA LYS A 14 1.88 7.84 1.11
C LYS A 14 1.01 7.37 2.25
N ALA A 15 0.61 8.28 3.15
CA ALA A 15 -0.27 7.95 4.26
C ALA A 15 -1.65 7.48 3.79
N GLN A 16 -2.26 8.19 2.83
CA GLN A 16 -3.55 7.81 2.26
C GLN A 16 -3.48 6.43 1.61
N ALA A 17 -2.44 6.15 0.83
CA ALA A 17 -2.24 4.86 0.21
C ALA A 17 -2.06 3.73 1.23
N TYR A 18 -1.26 3.97 2.28
CA TYR A 18 -1.08 3.01 3.36
C TYR A 18 -2.41 2.62 4.01
N TYR A 19 -3.23 3.60 4.37
CA TYR A 19 -4.55 3.34 4.95
C TYR A 19 -5.51 2.66 3.96
N ALA A 20 -5.52 3.08 2.69
CA ALA A 20 -6.37 2.48 1.66
C ALA A 20 -6.02 1.00 1.44
N VAL A 21 -4.74 0.68 1.32
CA VAL A 21 -4.23 -0.70 1.19
C VAL A 21 -4.59 -1.51 2.44
N MET A 22 -4.30 -1.00 3.63
CA MET A 22 -4.62 -1.69 4.89
C MET A 22 -6.12 -2.01 5.00
N HIS A 23 -6.99 -1.04 4.70
CA HIS A 23 -8.44 -1.25 4.74
C HIS A 23 -8.94 -2.26 3.70
N ALA A 24 -8.43 -2.19 2.47
CA ALA A 24 -8.80 -3.09 1.41
C ALA A 24 -8.35 -4.53 1.71
N VAL A 25 -7.10 -4.70 2.14
CA VAL A 25 -6.55 -6.00 2.53
C VAL A 25 -7.30 -6.54 3.74
N ARG A 26 -7.58 -5.72 4.76
CA ARG A 26 -8.42 -6.12 5.91
C ARG A 26 -9.80 -6.62 5.48
N SER A 27 -10.41 -6.01 4.46
CA SER A 27 -11.68 -6.48 3.91
C SER A 27 -11.54 -7.82 3.17
N ILE A 28 -10.36 -8.11 2.64
CA ILE A 28 -10.04 -9.40 2.02
C ILE A 28 -9.79 -10.48 3.08
N VAL A 29 -8.85 -10.26 4.00
CA VAL A 29 -8.40 -11.29 4.96
C VAL A 29 -9.21 -11.35 6.25
N GLY A 30 -10.04 -10.35 6.54
CA GLY A 30 -10.95 -10.32 7.69
C GLY A 30 -10.30 -10.04 9.04
N SER A 31 -8.98 -9.91 9.13
CA SER A 31 -8.23 -9.60 10.36
C SER A 31 -7.20 -8.50 10.13
N ASP A 32 -7.05 -7.63 11.14
CA ASP A 32 -6.07 -6.54 11.14
C ASP A 32 -4.62 -7.07 11.23
N GLU A 33 -4.41 -8.14 12.00
CA GLU A 33 -3.12 -8.83 12.11
C GLU A 33 -2.71 -9.45 10.77
N ALA A 34 -3.65 -10.08 10.08
CA ALA A 34 -3.39 -10.67 8.76
C ALA A 34 -3.12 -9.58 7.71
N ALA A 35 -3.79 -8.43 7.79
CA ALA A 35 -3.53 -7.29 6.90
C ALA A 35 -2.16 -6.66 7.17
N SER A 36 -1.78 -6.51 8.44
CA SER A 36 -0.46 -6.05 8.85
C SER A 36 0.63 -7.02 8.38
N SER A 37 0.44 -8.32 8.58
CA SER A 37 1.36 -9.36 8.09
C SER A 37 1.49 -9.33 6.56
N TRP A 38 0.40 -9.12 5.83
CA TRP A 38 0.43 -8.97 4.37
C TRP A 38 1.24 -7.75 3.92
N MET A 39 1.13 -6.62 4.64
CA MET A 39 1.88 -5.39 4.38
C MET A 39 3.39 -5.54 4.58
N GLU A 40 3.79 -6.39 5.51
CA GLU A 40 5.19 -6.69 5.83
C GLU A 40 5.74 -7.92 5.08
N SER A 41 4.89 -8.67 4.39
CA SER A 41 5.28 -9.86 3.65
C SER A 41 5.75 -9.54 2.23
N PRO A 42 6.84 -10.17 1.76
CA PRO A 42 7.24 -10.12 0.36
C PRO A 42 6.13 -10.62 -0.56
N GLN A 43 5.75 -9.83 -1.56
CA GLN A 43 4.74 -10.23 -2.54
C GLN A 43 5.41 -10.57 -3.86
N ALA A 44 5.09 -11.75 -4.42
CA ALA A 44 5.62 -12.16 -5.72
C ALA A 44 5.23 -11.18 -6.84
N ALA A 45 4.01 -10.64 -6.78
CA ALA A 45 3.52 -9.62 -7.70
C ALA A 45 4.24 -8.26 -7.57
N LEU A 46 4.95 -8.03 -6.46
CA LEU A 46 5.72 -6.82 -6.19
C LEU A 46 7.23 -7.09 -6.29
N GLU A 47 7.61 -8.07 -7.12
CA GLU A 47 9.01 -8.46 -7.35
C GLU A 47 9.74 -8.91 -6.05
N GLY A 48 9.00 -9.47 -5.10
CA GLY A 48 9.53 -9.88 -3.79
C GLY A 48 9.71 -8.73 -2.80
N GLN A 49 9.22 -7.52 -3.10
CA GLN A 49 9.19 -6.42 -2.15
C GLN A 49 7.93 -6.46 -1.29
N THR A 50 7.99 -5.78 -0.14
CA THR A 50 6.82 -5.64 0.73
C THR A 50 5.99 -4.43 0.31
N PRO A 51 4.66 -4.49 0.44
CA PRO A 51 3.78 -3.34 0.25
C PRO A 51 4.22 -2.10 1.05
N ALA A 52 4.62 -2.29 2.31
CA ALA A 52 5.12 -1.22 3.16
C ALA A 52 6.40 -0.56 2.61
N GLN A 53 7.33 -1.34 2.06
CA GLN A 53 8.55 -0.82 1.43
C GLN A 53 8.23 0.02 0.19
N LEU A 54 7.32 -0.45 -0.67
CA LEU A 54 6.95 0.28 -1.88
C LEU A 54 6.24 1.60 -1.57
N ILE A 55 5.33 1.62 -0.61
CA ILE A 55 4.68 2.86 -0.16
C ILE A 55 5.71 3.83 0.44
N ALA A 56 6.65 3.33 1.26
CA ALA A 56 7.74 4.16 1.79
C ALA A 56 8.62 4.73 0.66
N ALA A 57 8.86 3.95 -0.40
CA ALA A 57 9.61 4.35 -1.58
C ALA A 57 8.85 5.32 -2.52
N GLY A 58 7.57 5.59 -2.29
CA GLY A 58 6.75 6.41 -3.20
C GLY A 58 6.23 5.66 -4.42
N ARG A 59 6.20 4.32 -4.36
CA ARG A 59 5.65 3.40 -5.36
C ARG A 59 4.30 2.84 -4.91
N GLU A 60 3.50 3.64 -4.19
CA GLU A 60 2.19 3.23 -3.70
C GLU A 60 1.22 2.78 -4.80
N ASP A 61 1.32 3.35 -6.00
CA ASP A 61 0.45 3.00 -7.13
C ASP A 61 0.52 1.51 -7.50
N ALA A 62 1.72 0.92 -7.48
CA ALA A 62 1.91 -0.51 -7.75
C ALA A 62 1.23 -1.38 -6.69
N VAL A 63 1.24 -0.94 -5.43
CA VAL A 63 0.57 -1.64 -4.33
C VAL A 63 -0.96 -1.52 -4.47
N LEU A 64 -1.46 -0.32 -4.80
CA LEU A 64 -2.88 -0.08 -5.02
C LEU A 64 -3.42 -0.88 -6.21
N GLU A 65 -2.66 -1.01 -7.30
CA GLU A 65 -3.02 -1.83 -8.45
C GLU A 65 -3.08 -3.33 -8.08
N GLN A 66 -2.11 -3.82 -7.31
CA GLN A 66 -2.12 -5.19 -6.81
C GLN A 66 -3.34 -5.47 -5.92
N VAL A 67 -3.66 -4.55 -5.02
CA VAL A 67 -4.82 -4.68 -4.13
C VAL A 67 -6.14 -4.63 -4.90
N GLN A 68 -6.25 -3.78 -5.92
CA GLN A 68 -7.42 -3.75 -6.79
C GLN A 68 -7.57 -5.07 -7.57
N SER A 69 -6.47 -5.63 -8.07
CA SER A 69 -6.46 -6.93 -8.74
C SER A 69 -6.91 -8.06 -7.81
N LEU A 70 -6.51 -8.03 -6.53
CA LEU A 70 -6.96 -8.98 -5.51
C LEU A 70 -8.46 -8.84 -5.18
N GLN A 71 -9.01 -7.63 -5.22
CA GLN A 71 -10.44 -7.40 -5.03
C GLN A 71 -11.27 -7.82 -6.25
N ALA A 72 -10.77 -7.58 -7.46
CA ALA A 72 -11.47 -7.92 -8.71
C ALA A 72 -11.46 -9.44 -9.00
N GLY A 73 -10.47 -10.17 -8.49
CA GLY A 73 -10.36 -11.62 -8.65
C GLY A 73 -11.15 -12.44 -7.62
N ARG A 74 -11.96 -11.79 -6.77
CA ARG A 74 -12.77 -12.41 -5.72
C ARG A 74 -14.26 -12.40 -6.10
#